data_AF-A0A821QYY2-F1
#
_entry.id   AF-A0A821QYY2-F1
#
_cell.length_a   1.000
_cell.length_b   1.000
_cell.length_c   1.000
_cell.angle_alpha   90.00
_cell.angle_beta   90.00
_cell.angle_gamma   90.00
#
_symmetry.space_group_name_H-M   'P 1'
#
loop_
_entity.id
_entity.type
_entity.pdbx_description
1 polymer ?
#
loop_
_entity_poly.entity_id
_entity_poly.type
_entity_poly.pdbx_seq_one_letter_code
_entity_poly.pdbx_strand_id
1 'polypeptide(L)' 'MRFSLRDGIANHILEVLNELDLDLDKLIAQSYDCVNNMSGEFNGVRAKINEKLRRDTKYIPCSSHRSNTVVKHAS' A
#
# COMPACT_ATOMS: atom_id res chain seq x y z
N MET A 1 2.28 -7.12 -22.59
CA MET A 1 2.55 -6.00 -21.66
C MET A 1 2.69 -6.60 -20.27
N ARG A 2 3.88 -6.55 -19.66
CA ARG A 2 4.18 -7.22 -18.39
C ARG A 2 4.11 -6.17 -17.28
N PHE A 3 2.91 -5.90 -16.78
CA PHE A 3 2.73 -5.02 -15.63
C PHE A 3 3.34 -5.70 -14.40
N SER A 4 4.19 -4.97 -13.67
CA SER A 4 4.72 -5.46 -12.40
C SER A 4 3.55 -5.62 -11.42
N LEU A 5 3.53 -6.71 -10.63
CA LEU A 5 2.45 -7.02 -9.67
C LEU A 5 2.07 -5.82 -8.78
N ARG A 6 3.05 -4.99 -8.42
CA ARG A 6 2.86 -3.76 -7.64
C ARG A 6 2.02 -2.69 -8.35
N ASP A 7 2.23 -2.50 -9.65
CA ASP A 7 1.46 -1.54 -10.45
C ASP A 7 0.02 -2.01 -10.63
N GLY A 8 -0.20 -3.31 -10.81
CA GLY A 8 -1.54 -3.89 -10.90
C GLY A 8 -2.35 -3.70 -9.62
N ILE A 9 -1.73 -3.96 -8.47
CA ILE A 9 -2.39 -3.76 -7.16
C ILE A 9 -2.67 -2.27 -6.91
N ALA A 10 -1.70 -1.39 -7.20
CA ALA A 10 -1.90 0.06 -7.05
C ALA A 10 -3.05 0.58 -7.93
N ASN A 11 -3.14 0.13 -9.19
CA ASN A 11 -4.24 0.48 -10.08
C ASN A 11 -5.57 0.00 -9.54
N HIS A 12 -5.65 -1.27 -9.14
CA HIS A 12 -6.90 -1.84 -8.64
C HIS A 12 -7.39 -1.13 -7.37
N ILE A 13 -6.48 -0.73 -6.47
CA ILE A 13 -6.83 0.07 -5.30
C ILE A 13 -7.44 1.41 -5.72
N LEU A 14 -6.83 2.11 -6.68
CA LEU A 14 -7.34 3.40 -7.16
C LEU A 14 -8.66 3.24 -7.92
N GLU A 15 -8.84 2.18 -8.69
CA GLU A 15 -10.09 1.84 -9.38
C GLU A 15 -11.22 1.63 -8.36
N VAL A 16 -11.01 0.80 -7.34
CA VAL A 16 -12.00 0.56 -6.27
C VAL A 16 -12.34 1.85 -5.52
N LEU A 17 -11.34 2.69 -5.22
CA LEU A 17 -11.60 3.98 -4.56
C LEU A 17 -12.47 4.90 -5.45
N ASN A 18 -12.21 4.94 -6.75
CA ASN A 18 -13.04 5.70 -7.70
C ASN A 18 -14.44 5.12 -7.85
N GLU A 19 -14.59 3.78 -7.89
CA GLU A 19 -15.89 3.11 -7.93
C GLU A 19 -16.75 3.41 -6.69
N LEU A 20 -16.09 3.63 -5.55
CA LEU A 20 -16.73 4.04 -4.30
C LEU A 20 -17.00 5.55 -4.21
N ASP A 21 -16.76 6.32 -5.28
CA ASP A 21 -16.88 7.78 -5.36
C ASP A 21 -16.04 8.50 -4.27
N LEU A 22 -14.92 7.89 -3.87
CA LEU A 22 -14.01 8.45 -2.89
C LEU A 22 -13.02 9.40 -3.58
N ASP A 23 -12.99 10.63 -3.07
CA ASP A 23 -12.06 11.65 -3.54
C ASP A 23 -10.61 11.28 -3.22
N LEU A 24 -9.86 10.90 -4.27
CA LEU A 24 -8.44 10.55 -4.18
C LEU A 24 -7.57 11.72 -3.70
N ASP A 25 -8.01 12.98 -3.86
CA ASP A 25 -7.28 14.15 -3.33
C ASP A 25 -7.37 14.26 -1.80
N LYS A 26 -8.32 13.54 -1.19
CA LYS A 26 -8.47 13.42 0.26
C LYS A 26 -7.72 12.20 0.83
N LEU A 27 -6.95 11.47 0.03
CA LEU A 27 -6.12 10.37 0.52
C LEU A 27 -4.93 10.91 1.33
N ILE A 28 -5.01 10.84 2.66
CA ILE A 28 -3.98 11.36 3.58
C ILE A 28 -2.98 10.26 4.00
N ALA A 29 -3.48 9.04 4.20
CA ALA A 29 -2.68 7.94 4.71
C ALA A 29 -3.10 6.60 4.12
N GLN A 30 -2.15 5.68 4.06
CA GLN A 30 -2.28 4.31 3.59
C GLN A 30 -1.84 3.35 4.68
N SER A 31 -2.70 2.39 5.05
CA SER A 31 -2.37 1.38 6.07
C SER A 31 -2.69 -0.03 5.60
N TYR A 32 -1.65 -0.84 5.42
CA TYR A 32 -1.73 -2.26 5.02
C TYR A 32 -0.43 -3.00 5.35
N ASP A 33 -0.44 -4.32 5.19
CA ASP A 33 0.60 -5.24 5.66
C ASP A 33 1.99 -4.94 5.09
N CYS A 34 3.00 -5.17 5.93
CA CYS A 34 4.41 -4.96 5.61
C CYS A 34 5.04 -6.07 4.76
N VAL A 35 4.29 -6.69 3.85
CA VAL A 35 4.91 -7.58 2.86
C VAL A 35 5.72 -6.70 1.91
N ASN A 36 6.96 -7.08 1.58
CA ASN A 36 7.91 -6.27 0.78
C ASN A 36 7.35 -5.73 -0.55
N ASN A 37 6.32 -6.36 -1.13
CA ASN A 37 5.64 -5.86 -2.33
C ASN A 37 4.71 -4.68 -2.07
N MET A 38 4.23 -4.48 -0.85
CA MET A 38 3.28 -3.43 -0.46
C MET A 38 3.99 -2.24 0.21
N SER A 39 4.89 -2.52 1.16
CA SER A 39 5.56 -1.50 2.00
C SER A 39 6.87 -0.94 1.42
N GLY A 40 7.35 -1.48 0.31
CA GLY A 40 8.61 -1.06 -0.29
C GLY A 40 8.66 0.44 -0.57
N GLU A 41 9.62 1.13 0.03
CA GLU A 41 9.78 2.59 -0.10
C GLU A 41 10.10 3.04 -1.53
N PHE A 42 10.86 2.22 -2.27
CA PHE A 42 11.32 2.55 -3.62
C PHE A 42 10.55 1.84 -4.74
N ASN A 43 9.93 0.69 -4.44
CA ASN A 43 9.25 -0.13 -5.45
C ASN A 43 8.01 -0.87 -4.91
N GLY A 44 7.46 -0.48 -3.76
CA GLY A 44 6.22 -1.05 -3.23
C GLY A 44 4.97 -0.37 -3.79
N VAL A 45 3.81 -0.94 -3.50
CA VAL A 45 2.50 -0.36 -3.86
C VAL A 45 2.36 1.07 -3.31
N ARG A 46 2.88 1.36 -2.11
CA ARG A 46 2.93 2.73 -1.56
C ARG A 46 3.59 3.72 -2.51
N ALA A 47 4.79 3.37 -3.00
CA ALA A 47 5.56 4.23 -3.90
C ALA A 47 4.80 4.47 -5.21
N LYS A 48 4.14 3.43 -5.75
CA LYS A 48 3.34 3.52 -6.97
C LYS A 48 2.07 4.36 -6.81
N ILE A 49 1.41 4.30 -5.66
CA ILE A 49 0.26 5.16 -5.36
C ILE A 49 0.73 6.61 -5.21
N ASN A 50 1.84 6.87 -4.51
CA ASN A 50 2.41 8.22 -4.39
C ASN A 50 2.81 8.80 -5.76
N GLU A 51 3.41 7.98 -6.64
CA GLU A 51 3.77 8.37 -8.02
C GLU A 51 2.53 8.75 -8.83
N LYS A 52 1.46 7.94 -8.75
CA LYS A 52 0.20 8.17 -9.49
C LYS A 52 -0.57 9.38 -8.98
N LEU A 53 -0.59 9.60 -7.67
CA LEU A 53 -1.27 10.74 -7.04
C LEU A 53 -0.39 12.00 -7.00
N ARG A 54 0.89 11.91 -7.38
CA ARG A 54 1.89 12.99 -7.29
C ARG A 54 1.96 13.65 -5.90
N ARG A 55 1.70 12.86 -4.85
CA ARG A 55 1.58 13.31 -3.45
C ARG A 55 2.21 12.28 -2.53
N ASP A 56 2.84 12.75 -1.45
CA ASP A 56 3.32 11.84 -0.41
C ASP A 56 2.19 11.55 0.58
N THR A 57 1.63 10.34 0.45
CA THR A 57 0.65 9.84 1.41
C THR A 57 1.38 9.07 2.52
N LYS A 58 0.99 9.33 3.77
CA LYS A 58 1.66 8.73 4.93
C LYS A 58 1.41 7.23 4.94
N TYR A 59 2.46 6.43 4.99
CA TYR A 59 2.32 4.99 5.18
C TYR A 59 2.36 4.64 6.66
N ILE A 60 1.28 4.02 7.14
CA ILE A 60 1.15 3.54 8.51
C ILE A 60 1.13 2.02 8.44
N PRO A 61 2.22 1.34 8.82
CA PRO A 61 2.24 -0.13 8.82
C PRO A 61 1.18 -0.65 9.78
N CYS A 62 0.42 -1.66 9.38
CA CYS A 62 -0.63 -2.21 10.24
C CYS A 62 0.01 -2.88 11.47
N SER A 63 -0.40 -2.45 12.67
CA SER A 63 0.13 -2.97 13.94
C SER A 63 -0.30 -4.41 14.21
N SER A 64 -1.43 -4.84 13.63
CA SER A 64 -1.97 -6.20 13.79
C SER A 64 -1.06 -7.28 13.20
N HIS A 65 -0.24 -6.96 12.18
CA HIS A 65 0.73 -7.89 11.63
C HIS A 65 2.04 -8.00 12.41
N ARG A 66 2.32 -7.10 13.36
CA ARG A 66 3.50 -7.26 14.24
C ARG A 66 3.33 -8.40 15.23
N SER A 67 2.10 -8.76 15.58
CA SER A 67 1.82 -9.83 16.56
C SER A 67 2.21 -11.23 16.07
N ASN A 68 2.37 -11.45 14.75
CA ASN A 68 2.78 -12.77 14.24
C ASN A 68 4.31 -12.99 14.20
N THR A 69 5.12 -11.95 14.43
CA THR A 69 6.58 -12.07 14.43
C THR A 69 7.14 -12.29 15.84
N VAL A 70 6.43 -11.88 16.90
CA VAL A 70 6.83 -12.17 18.29
C VAL A 70 6.57 -13.64 18.65
N VAL A 71 5.54 -14.28 18.08
CA VAL A 71 5.23 -15.69 18.38
C VAL A 71 6.12 -16.66 17.59
N LYS A 72 6.58 -16.30 16.38
CA LYS A 72 7.43 -17.19 15.55
C LYS A 72 8.92 -17.18 15.87
N HIS A 73 9.39 -16.24 16.68
CA HIS A 73 10.79 -16.18 17.16
C HIS A 73 10.93 -16.45 18.66
N ALA A 74 9.87 -16.95 19.31
CA ALA A 74 9.85 -17.33 20.72
C ALA A 74 9.89 -18.86 20.92
N SER A 75 10.56 -19.58 20.02
CA SER A 75 10.79 -21.03 20.10
C SER A 75 12.23 -21.34 19.76
#